data_AF-A0A372KL00-F1
#
_entry.id   AF-A0A372KL00-F1
#
_cell.length_a   1.000
_cell.length_b   1.000
_cell.length_c   1.000
_cell.angle_alpha   90.00
_cell.angle_beta   90.00
_cell.angle_gamma   90.00
#
_symmetry.space_group_name_H-M   'P 1'
#
loop_
_entity.id
_entity.type
_entity.pdbx_description
1 polymer ?
#
loop_
_entity_poly.entity_id
_entity_poly.type
_entity_poly.pdbx_seq_one_letter_code
_entity_poly.pdbx_strand_id
1 'polypeptide(L)'
;MGIKMSLGSSETQASTVSAAMSNRTSAYEGLVSALETFIGASDLQGQAYSSAKNYASAVLIPLVEGAKLLSQALADEVLSFLLTAGA
;
A
#
# COMPACT_ATOMS: atom_id res chain seq x y z
N MET A 1 29.60 -1.60 24.89
CA MET A 1 29.18 -0.95 23.63
C MET A 1 28.09 -1.76 22.93
N GLY A 2 26.85 -1.78 23.45
CA GLY A 2 25.77 -2.63 22.89
C GLY A 2 24.48 -1.87 22.56
N ILE A 3 24.17 -0.81 23.31
CA ILE A 3 22.89 -0.09 23.20
C ILE A 3 22.85 0.84 21.96
N LYS A 4 23.98 1.48 21.60
CA LYS A 4 24.03 2.37 20.41
C LYS A 4 23.94 1.62 19.07
N MET A 5 24.39 0.37 19.01
CA MET A 5 24.38 -0.41 17.78
C MET A 5 22.96 -0.88 17.42
N SER A 6 22.12 -1.16 18.42
CA SER A 6 20.72 -1.53 18.19
C SER A 6 19.87 -0.32 17.79
N LEU A 7 20.09 0.85 18.40
CA LEU A 7 19.29 2.04 18.11
C LEU A 7 19.53 2.59 16.69
N GLY A 8 20.79 2.80 16.29
CA GLY A 8 21.10 3.28 14.93
C GLY A 8 20.73 2.28 13.83
N SER A 9 20.78 0.97 14.12
CA SER A 9 20.30 -0.07 13.20
C SER A 9 18.77 -0.10 13.12
N SER A 10 18.07 0.11 14.24
CA SER A 10 16.60 0.24 14.28
C SER A 10 16.10 1.47 13.53
N GLU A 11 16.74 2.62 13.70
CA GLU A 11 16.42 3.85 12.94
C GLU A 11 16.58 3.63 11.43
N THR A 12 17.68 2.98 11.02
CA THR A 12 17.95 2.65 9.61
C THR A 12 16.94 1.64 9.06
N GLN A 13 16.62 0.59 9.82
CA GLN A 13 15.63 -0.42 9.43
C GLN A 13 14.23 0.18 9.30
N ALA A 14 13.81 0.98 10.27
CA ALA A 14 12.49 1.61 10.24
C ALA A 14 12.36 2.66 9.12
N SER A 15 13.41 3.43 8.84
CA SER A 15 13.45 4.33 7.68
C SER A 15 13.36 3.58 6.34
N THR A 16 14.03 2.43 6.23
CA THR A 16 13.95 1.57 5.04
C THR A 16 12.55 0.97 4.87
N VAL A 17 11.95 0.49 5.97
CA VAL A 17 10.61 -0.08 5.95
C VAL A 17 9.56 0.98 5.65
N SER A 18 9.66 2.18 6.25
CA SER A 18 8.72 3.27 5.97
C SER A 18 8.80 3.73 4.51
N ALA A 19 10.01 3.84 3.94
CA ALA A 19 10.19 4.14 2.52
C ALA A 19 9.59 3.05 1.61
N ALA A 20 9.79 1.77 1.94
CA ALA A 20 9.21 0.66 1.20
C ALA A 20 7.68 0.65 1.27
N MET A 21 7.09 0.93 2.44
CA MET A 21 5.64 1.00 2.62
C MET A 21 5.02 2.21 1.90
N SER A 22 5.71 3.35 1.90
CA SER A 22 5.29 4.54 1.14
C SER A 22 5.25 4.25 -0.37
N ASN A 23 6.32 3.66 -0.91
CA ASN A 23 6.36 3.25 -2.32
C ASN A 23 5.25 2.25 -2.66
N ARG A 24 4.97 1.30 -1.75
CA ARG A 24 3.90 0.31 -1.92
C ARG A 24 2.51 0.93 -1.90
N THR A 25 2.29 1.91 -1.02
CA THR A 25 1.04 2.68 -0.95
C THR A 25 0.80 3.44 -2.26
N SER A 26 1.82 4.13 -2.78
CA SER A 26 1.74 4.84 -4.06
C SER A 26 1.47 3.90 -5.24
N ALA A 27 2.09 2.71 -5.25
CA ALA A 27 1.81 1.69 -6.25
C ALA A 27 0.36 1.19 -6.21
N TYR A 28 -0.22 1.00 -5.01
CA TYR A 28 -1.63 0.63 -4.87
C TYR A 28 -2.57 1.75 -5.34
N GLU A 29 -2.26 3.01 -5.08
CA GLU A 29 -3.04 4.14 -5.58
C GLU A 29 -3.02 4.21 -7.11
N GLY A 30 -1.86 4.00 -7.73
CA GLY A 30 -1.74 3.89 -9.18
C GLY A 30 -2.55 2.72 -9.75
N LEU A 31 -2.54 1.57 -9.06
CA LEU A 31 -3.33 0.41 -9.47
C LEU A 31 -4.84 0.66 -9.36
N VAL A 32 -5.33 1.26 -8.29
CA VAL A 32 -6.75 1.63 -8.14
C VAL A 32 -7.14 2.58 -9.27
N SER A 33 -6.35 3.63 -9.52
CA SER A 33 -6.64 4.59 -10.60
C SER A 33 -6.69 3.94 -11.99
N ALA A 34 -5.79 2.98 -12.26
CA ALA A 34 -5.82 2.22 -13.50
C ALA A 34 -7.07 1.34 -13.62
N LEU A 35 -7.50 0.70 -12.52
CA LEU A 35 -8.74 -0.09 -12.48
C LEU A 35 -9.99 0.78 -12.66
N GLU A 36 -10.03 1.96 -12.03
CA GLU A 36 -11.11 2.95 -12.20
C GLU A 36 -11.19 3.46 -13.64
N THR A 37 -10.05 3.73 -14.26
CA THR A 37 -9.99 4.11 -15.68
C THR A 37 -10.50 2.97 -16.57
N PHE A 38 -10.12 1.73 -16.27
CA PHE A 38 -10.59 0.55 -17.00
C PHE A 38 -12.11 0.36 -16.92
N ILE A 39 -12.71 0.52 -15.74
CA ILE A 39 -14.18 0.41 -15.60
C ILE A 39 -14.91 1.56 -16.30
N GLY A 40 -14.33 2.76 -16.30
CA GLY A 40 -14.88 3.96 -16.94
C GLY A 40 -14.79 3.98 -18.46
N ALA A 41 -13.95 3.15 -19.08
CA ALA A 41 -13.74 3.15 -20.53
C ALA A 41 -15.01 2.78 -21.32
N SER A 42 -15.60 3.72 -22.06
CA SER A 42 -16.87 3.54 -22.80
C SER A 42 -16.75 2.67 -24.05
N ASP A 43 -15.54 2.57 -24.62
CA ASP A 43 -15.27 1.89 -25.89
C ASP A 43 -15.18 0.37 -25.72
N LEU A 44 -14.98 -0.09 -24.48
CA LEU A 44 -14.85 -1.49 -24.11
C LEU A 44 -16.24 -2.09 -23.81
N GLN A 45 -16.86 -2.67 -24.83
CA GLN A 45 -18.23 -3.19 -24.79
C GLN A 45 -18.30 -4.72 -25.01
N GLY A 46 -19.38 -5.34 -24.54
CA GLY A 46 -19.62 -6.79 -24.64
C GLY A 46 -19.60 -7.51 -23.29
N GLN A 47 -20.09 -8.75 -23.26
CA GLN A 47 -20.25 -9.51 -22.00
C GLN A 47 -18.92 -9.76 -21.29
N ALA A 48 -17.83 -10.06 -22.02
CA ALA A 48 -16.53 -10.27 -21.41
C ALA A 48 -16.01 -9.02 -20.70
N TYR A 49 -16.11 -7.85 -21.35
CA TYR A 49 -15.72 -6.58 -20.74
C TYR A 49 -16.62 -6.20 -19.57
N SER A 50 -17.95 -6.36 -19.69
CA SER A 50 -18.86 -6.10 -18.57
C SER A 50 -18.55 -6.98 -17.35
N SER A 51 -18.30 -8.27 -17.56
CA SER A 51 -17.89 -9.20 -16.49
C SER A 51 -16.55 -8.79 -15.87
N ALA A 52 -15.56 -8.40 -16.68
CA ALA A 52 -14.26 -7.94 -16.19
C ALA A 52 -14.39 -6.64 -15.38
N LYS A 53 -15.21 -5.68 -15.83
CA LYS A 53 -15.46 -4.44 -15.10
C LYS A 53 -16.18 -4.69 -13.77
N ASN A 54 -17.18 -5.57 -13.79
CA ASN A 54 -17.89 -5.97 -12.57
C ASN A 54 -16.94 -6.65 -11.57
N TYR A 55 -16.08 -7.56 -12.05
CA TYR A 55 -15.08 -8.20 -11.20
C TYR A 55 -14.03 -7.21 -10.66
N ALA A 56 -13.57 -6.29 -11.50
CA ALA A 56 -12.64 -5.24 -11.09
C ALA A 56 -13.25 -4.37 -9.97
N SER A 57 -14.50 -3.91 -10.15
CA SER A 57 -15.19 -3.08 -9.18
C SER A 57 -15.56 -3.81 -7.88
N ALA A 58 -16.02 -5.06 -7.98
CA ALA A 58 -16.51 -5.80 -6.81
C ALA A 58 -15.42 -6.53 -6.04
N VAL A 59 -14.29 -6.86 -6.67
CA VAL A 59 -13.25 -7.72 -6.08
C VAL A 59 -11.88 -7.04 -6.09
N LEU A 60 -11.39 -6.64 -7.27
CA LEU A 60 -10.01 -6.16 -7.38
C LEU A 60 -9.79 -4.82 -6.68
N ILE A 61 -10.66 -3.83 -6.88
CA ILE A 61 -10.54 -2.52 -6.23
C ILE A 61 -10.57 -2.68 -4.69
N PRO A 62 -11.60 -3.29 -4.09
CA PRO A 62 -11.64 -3.49 -2.63
C PRO A 62 -10.44 -4.28 -2.08
N LEU A 63 -9.94 -5.27 -2.83
CA LEU A 63 -8.76 -6.04 -2.43
C LEU A 63 -7.50 -5.17 -2.38
N VAL A 64 -7.28 -4.34 -3.41
CA VAL A 64 -6.13 -3.43 -3.49
C VAL A 64 -6.23 -2.37 -2.41
N GLU A 65 -7.42 -1.83 -2.14
CA GLU A 65 -7.65 -0.90 -1.03
C GLU A 65 -7.37 -1.55 0.34
N GLY A 66 -7.78 -2.80 0.54
CA GLY A 66 -7.43 -3.56 1.74
C GLY A 66 -5.92 -3.76 1.91
N ALA A 67 -5.21 -4.07 0.82
CA ALA A 67 -3.75 -4.20 0.83
C ALA A 67 -3.03 -2.86 1.10
N LYS A 68 -3.60 -1.75 0.60
CA LYS A 68 -3.17 -0.38 0.90
C LYS A 68 -3.33 -0.08 2.39
N LEU A 69 -4.52 -0.33 2.96
CA LEU A 69 -4.78 -0.12 4.39
C LEU A 69 -3.82 -0.91 5.27
N LEU A 70 -3.53 -2.17 4.93
CA LEU A 70 -2.55 -2.98 5.65
C LEU A 70 -1.13 -2.36 5.60
N SER A 71 -0.73 -1.84 4.44
CA SER A 71 0.59 -1.23 4.27
C SER A 71 0.70 0.10 5.03
N GLN A 72 -0.38 0.87 5.10
CA GLN A 72 -0.46 2.08 5.91
C GLN A 72 -0.38 1.75 7.41
N ALA A 73 -1.15 0.77 7.90
CA ALA A 73 -1.10 0.34 9.28
C ALA A 73 0.30 -0.12 9.71
N LEU A 74 0.98 -0.89 8.85
CA LEU A 74 2.36 -1.33 9.10
C LEU A 74 3.35 -0.16 9.12
N ALA A 75 3.18 0.83 8.24
CA ALA A 75 4.03 2.03 8.25
C ALA A 75 3.85 2.83 9.55
N ASP A 76 2.61 2.98 10.01
CA ASP A 76 2.27 3.68 11.25
C ASP A 76 2.86 2.96 12.48
N GLU A 77 2.79 1.63 12.52
CA GLU A 77 3.35 0.83 13.61
C GLU A 77 4.89 0.95 13.69
N VAL A 78 5.57 0.94 12.54
CA VAL A 78 7.02 1.17 12.45
C VAL A 78 7.40 2.57 12.91
N LEU A 79 6.60 3.58 12.57
CA LEU A 79 6.81 4.96 13.00
C LEU A 79 6.59 5.11 14.52
N SER A 80 5.57 4.45 15.06
CA SER A 80 5.26 4.42 16.49
C SER A 80 6.38 3.76 17.30
N PHE A 81 6.96 2.67 16.79
CA PHE A 81 8.11 2.01 17.41
C PHE A 81 9.32 2.93 17.52
N LEU A 82 9.64 3.69 16.45
CA LEU A 82 10.75 4.65 16.49
C LEU A 82 10.54 5.77 17.51
N LEU A 83 9.33 6.31 17.60
CA LEU A 83 8.99 7.38 18.54
C LEU A 83 9.04 6.89 19.99
N THR A 84 8.65 5.64 20.25
CA THR A 84 8.63 5.05 21.59
C THR A 84 10.01 4.58 22.04
N ALA A 85 10.86 4.11 21.12
CA ALA A 85 12.23 3.69 21.44
C ALA A 85 13.20 4.87 21.70
N GLY A 86 12.79 6.09 21.34
CA GLY A 86 13.56 7.33 21.57
C GLY A 86 13.25 8.06 22.88
N ALA A 87 12.27 7.61 23.68
CA ALA A 87 11.88 8.16 24.98
C ALA A 87 12.39 7.29 26.14
#